data_AF-A0A356MS10-F1
#
_entry.id   AF-A0A356MS10-F1
#
_cell.length_a   1.000
_cell.length_b   1.000
_cell.length_c   1.000
_cell.angle_alpha   90.00
_cell.angle_beta   90.00
_cell.angle_gamma   90.00
#
_symmetry.space_group_name_H-M   'P 1'
#
loop_
_entity.id
_entity.type
_entity.pdbx_description
1 polymer ?
#
loop_
_entity_poly.entity_id
_entity_poly.type
_entity_poly.pdbx_seq_one_letter_code
_entity_poly.pdbx_strand_id
1 'polypeptide(L)'
;MLITACLFCWGCQGVPAWPESGVADADWVEKAIAWRLQTGLDACGETGKAVDALTLEWIAASPVIRVEITTNEWPVLRHYPELKIPLIQALAWGSLRGFEWEKKALVKTLRQVIRKTNGLKNGRVRPYFKQTPTRML
;
A
#
# COMPACT_ATOMS: atom_id res chain seq x y z
N MET A 1 37.47 2.96 -10.07
CA MET A 1 36.86 3.75 -8.99
C MET A 1 35.35 3.73 -9.19
N LEU A 2 34.61 3.05 -8.32
CA LEU A 2 33.16 3.22 -8.10
C LEU A 2 32.84 2.46 -6.80
N ILE A 3 33.47 2.92 -5.72
CA ILE A 3 33.09 2.62 -4.35
C ILE A 3 31.99 3.63 -4.00
N THR A 4 30.95 3.19 -3.28
CA THR A 4 29.82 3.95 -2.65
C THR A 4 28.44 3.90 -3.34
N ALA A 5 27.72 2.77 -3.28
CA ALA A 5 26.24 2.77 -3.35
C ALA A 5 25.52 1.61 -2.62
N CYS A 6 26.21 0.74 -1.88
CA CYS A 6 25.59 -0.40 -1.18
C CYS A 6 25.70 -0.30 0.35
N LEU A 7 25.46 0.89 0.90
CA LEU A 7 25.33 1.06 2.35
C LEU A 7 23.89 1.51 2.64
N PHE A 8 23.07 0.56 3.11
CA PHE A 8 21.69 0.70 3.62
C PHE A 8 20.50 0.70 2.62
N CYS A 9 20.50 -0.16 1.59
CA CYS A 9 19.28 -0.48 0.83
C CYS A 9 18.41 -1.60 1.48
N TRP A 10 18.37 -1.73 2.81
CA TRP A 10 17.50 -2.72 3.47
C TRP A 10 16.00 -2.51 3.18
N GLY A 11 15.59 -1.29 2.80
CA GLY A 11 14.21 -0.99 2.42
C GLY A 11 13.76 -1.55 1.05
N CYS A 12 14.69 -2.00 0.20
CA CYS A 12 14.41 -2.45 -1.17
C CYS A 12 14.48 -3.98 -1.34
N GLN A 13 14.69 -4.74 -0.26
CA GLN A 13 14.79 -6.18 -0.37
C GLN A 13 13.45 -6.77 -0.86
N GLY A 14 13.51 -7.62 -1.88
CA GLY A 14 12.34 -8.33 -2.43
C GLY A 14 11.45 -7.51 -3.35
N VAL A 15 11.88 -6.33 -3.81
CA VAL A 15 11.21 -5.62 -4.92
C VAL A 15 11.19 -6.55 -6.13
N PRO A 16 10.05 -6.76 -6.82
CA PRO A 16 10.01 -7.58 -8.03
C PRO A 16 10.90 -6.97 -9.12
N ALA A 17 11.40 -7.81 -10.03
CA ALA A 17 12.03 -7.30 -11.25
C ALA A 17 11.05 -6.37 -11.99
N TRP A 18 11.56 -5.28 -12.56
CA TRP A 18 10.73 -4.34 -13.32
C TRP A 18 10.01 -5.04 -14.49
N PRO A 19 8.79 -4.63 -14.83
CA PRO A 19 8.06 -5.26 -15.91
C PRO A 19 8.70 -4.91 -17.25
N GLU A 20 8.52 -5.80 -18.24
CA GLU A 20 9.11 -5.62 -19.56
C GLU A 20 8.64 -4.30 -20.19
N SER A 21 9.57 -3.51 -20.71
CA SER A 21 9.31 -2.18 -21.29
C SER A 21 8.60 -1.19 -20.36
N GLY A 22 8.55 -1.44 -19.04
CA GLY A 22 7.87 -0.57 -18.07
C GLY A 22 6.35 -0.71 -18.04
N VAL A 23 5.77 -1.69 -18.74
CA VAL A 23 4.32 -1.90 -18.82
C VAL A 23 3.90 -2.95 -17.80
N ALA A 24 3.21 -2.52 -16.74
CA ALA A 24 2.74 -3.43 -15.70
C ALA A 24 1.67 -4.41 -16.22
N ASP A 25 1.81 -5.69 -15.92
CA ASP A 25 0.79 -6.72 -16.10
C ASP A 25 0.21 -7.19 -14.76
N ALA A 26 -0.83 -8.03 -14.79
CA ALA A 26 -1.50 -8.51 -13.58
C ALA A 26 -0.56 -9.25 -12.61
N ASP A 27 0.34 -10.09 -13.15
CA ASP A 27 1.27 -10.91 -12.37
C ASP A 27 2.32 -10.05 -11.66
N TRP A 28 2.83 -9.04 -12.38
CA TRP A 28 3.77 -8.07 -11.82
C TRP A 28 3.08 -7.22 -10.75
N VAL A 29 1.87 -6.71 -11.02
CA VAL A 29 1.10 -5.90 -10.07
C VAL A 29 0.80 -6.67 -8.79
N GLU A 30 0.41 -7.94 -8.89
CA GLU A 30 0.16 -8.77 -7.71
C GLU A 30 1.41 -8.88 -6.84
N LYS A 31 2.57 -9.16 -7.44
CA LYS A 31 3.87 -9.27 -6.73
C LYS A 31 4.31 -7.93 -6.15
N ALA A 32 4.15 -6.85 -6.91
CA ALA A 32 4.53 -5.50 -6.52
C ALA A 32 3.70 -5.01 -5.34
N ILE A 33 2.38 -5.22 -5.37
CA ILE A 33 1.50 -4.93 -4.23
C ILE A 33 1.86 -5.80 -3.02
N ALA A 34 2.09 -7.10 -3.22
CA ALA A 34 2.48 -7.99 -2.11
C ALA A 34 3.75 -7.50 -1.41
N TRP A 35 4.77 -7.09 -2.18
CA TRP A 35 5.97 -6.45 -1.67
C TRP A 35 5.65 -5.13 -0.95
N ARG A 36 4.82 -4.29 -1.56
CA ARG A 36 4.48 -2.96 -1.03
C ARG A 36 3.77 -3.03 0.33
N LEU A 37 2.85 -3.96 0.50
CA LEU A 37 2.13 -4.20 1.77
C LEU A 37 3.04 -4.76 2.88
N GLN A 38 4.23 -5.23 2.51
CA GLN A 38 5.25 -5.72 3.43
C GLN A 38 6.36 -4.69 3.70
N THR A 39 6.34 -3.52 3.06
CA THR A 39 7.32 -2.44 3.25
C THR A 39 6.69 -1.19 3.86
N GLY A 40 7.52 -0.30 4.41
CA GLY A 40 7.07 1.00 4.92
C GLY A 40 6.84 2.00 3.79
N LEU A 41 6.00 3.01 3.98
CA LEU A 41 5.66 3.97 2.92
C LEU A 41 6.87 4.75 2.40
N ASP A 42 7.84 5.00 3.27
CA ASP A 42 9.11 5.69 3.00
C ASP A 42 10.26 4.74 2.62
N ALA A 43 9.99 3.44 2.51
CA ALA A 43 10.98 2.47 2.10
C ALA A 43 11.31 2.59 0.61
N CYS A 44 12.58 2.39 0.28
CA CYS A 44 13.07 2.29 -1.10
C CYS A 44 12.90 3.55 -1.97
N GLY A 45 12.71 4.73 -1.37
CA GLY A 45 12.78 6.02 -2.05
C GLY A 45 11.95 6.09 -3.35
N GLU A 46 12.59 6.49 -4.45
CA GLU A 46 11.94 6.61 -5.76
C GLU A 46 11.42 5.28 -6.32
N THR A 47 12.09 4.15 -6.03
CA THR A 47 11.60 2.83 -6.44
C THR A 47 10.24 2.52 -5.80
N GLY A 48 10.07 2.83 -4.51
CA GLY A 48 8.78 2.66 -3.83
C GLY A 48 7.67 3.50 -4.46
N LYS A 49 7.97 4.75 -4.81
CA LYS A 49 7.03 5.64 -5.50
C LYS A 49 6.68 5.16 -6.91
N ALA A 50 7.66 4.67 -7.66
CA ALA A 50 7.44 4.13 -9.00
C ALA A 50 6.60 2.84 -8.97
N VAL A 51 6.80 1.97 -7.97
CA VAL A 51 5.92 0.82 -7.72
C VAL A 51 4.49 1.28 -7.40
N ASP A 52 4.34 2.28 -6.53
CA ASP A 52 3.02 2.84 -6.20
C ASP A 52 2.34 3.42 -7.46
N ALA A 53 3.08 4.16 -8.30
CA ALA A 53 2.55 4.73 -9.54
C ALA A 53 2.07 3.64 -10.53
N LEU A 54 2.92 2.67 -10.88
CA LEU A 54 2.58 1.63 -11.84
C LEU A 54 1.42 0.75 -11.37
N THR A 55 1.38 0.41 -10.08
CA THR A 55 0.27 -0.39 -9.53
C THR A 55 -1.04 0.39 -9.53
N LEU A 56 -1.03 1.67 -9.18
CA LEU A 56 -2.23 2.51 -9.20
C LEU A 56 -2.72 2.79 -10.62
N GLU A 57 -1.81 3.03 -11.56
CA GLU A 57 -2.12 3.20 -12.98
C GLU A 57 -2.81 1.95 -13.53
N TRP A 58 -2.22 0.78 -13.29
CA TRP A 58 -2.80 -0.48 -13.74
C TRP A 58 -4.17 -0.75 -13.11
N ILE A 59 -4.33 -0.51 -11.80
CA ILE A 59 -5.62 -0.65 -11.10
C ILE A 59 -6.65 0.29 -11.73
N ALA A 60 -6.28 1.54 -12.01
CA ALA A 60 -7.19 2.53 -12.58
C ALA A 60 -7.62 2.20 -14.02
N ALA A 61 -6.73 1.58 -14.80
CA ALA A 61 -7.00 1.15 -16.17
C ALA A 61 -7.69 -0.23 -16.26
N SER A 62 -7.78 -0.97 -15.14
CA SER A 62 -8.30 -2.34 -15.14
C SER A 62 -9.80 -2.38 -15.42
N PRO A 63 -10.28 -3.19 -16.38
CA PRO A 63 -11.72 -3.35 -16.62
C PRO A 63 -12.39 -4.28 -15.59
N VAL A 64 -11.60 -5.02 -14.80
CA VAL A 64 -12.11 -6.08 -13.89
C VAL A 64 -11.87 -5.76 -12.41
N ILE A 65 -10.81 -5.03 -12.07
CA ILE A 65 -10.53 -4.66 -10.69
C ILE A 65 -11.22 -3.34 -10.37
N ARG A 66 -12.17 -3.38 -9.44
CA ARG A 66 -12.86 -2.20 -8.93
C ARG A 66 -12.60 -2.05 -7.43
N VAL A 67 -12.02 -0.93 -7.05
CA VAL A 67 -11.76 -0.60 -5.65
C VAL A 67 -12.73 0.47 -5.19
N GLU A 68 -13.58 0.13 -4.22
CA GLU A 68 -14.51 1.08 -3.60
C GLU A 68 -14.11 1.36 -2.15
N ILE A 69 -14.04 2.65 -1.79
CA ILE A 69 -13.68 3.08 -0.45
C ILE A 69 -14.71 4.09 0.04
N THR A 70 -15.57 3.65 0.96
CA THR A 70 -16.46 4.55 1.71
C THR A 70 -15.63 5.31 2.74
N THR A 71 -15.34 6.59 2.49
CA THR A 71 -14.40 7.36 3.33
C THR A 71 -14.84 7.46 4.80
N ASN A 72 -16.14 7.45 5.08
CA ASN A 72 -16.68 7.46 6.44
C ASN A 72 -16.36 6.19 7.24
N GLU A 73 -16.09 5.07 6.55
CA GLU A 73 -15.67 3.83 7.19
C GLU A 73 -14.18 3.80 7.52
N TRP A 74 -13.41 4.76 7.00
CA TRP A 74 -11.96 4.87 7.18
C TRP A 74 -11.53 6.24 7.71
N PRO A 75 -11.92 6.65 8.94
CA PRO A 75 -11.58 7.98 9.47
C PRO A 75 -10.09 8.27 9.54
N VAL A 76 -9.26 7.23 9.66
CA VAL A 76 -7.80 7.32 9.57
C VAL A 76 -7.32 8.09 8.33
N LEU A 77 -8.02 7.99 7.20
CA LEU A 77 -7.62 8.66 5.94
C LEU A 77 -7.80 10.18 5.99
N ARG A 78 -8.59 10.71 6.93
CA ARG A 78 -8.71 12.16 7.14
C ARG A 78 -7.47 12.75 7.82
N HIS A 79 -6.81 11.95 8.65
CA HIS A 79 -5.65 12.36 9.44
C HIS A 79 -4.32 11.89 8.82
N TYR A 80 -4.36 10.79 8.08
CA TYR A 80 -3.20 10.13 7.46
C TYR A 80 -3.57 9.74 6.01
N PRO A 81 -3.75 10.72 5.11
CA PRO A 81 -4.16 10.48 3.72
C PRO A 81 -3.20 9.58 2.94
N GLU A 82 -1.93 9.53 3.33
CA GLU A 82 -0.89 8.65 2.76
C GLU A 82 -1.23 7.15 2.89
N LEU A 83 -2.11 6.77 3.82
CA LEU A 83 -2.59 5.39 3.96
C LEU A 83 -3.64 5.00 2.91
N LYS A 84 -4.06 5.92 2.05
CA LYS A 84 -4.98 5.63 0.95
C LYS A 84 -4.35 4.67 -0.07
N ILE A 85 -3.08 4.89 -0.43
CA ILE A 85 -2.35 4.06 -1.40
C ILE A 85 -2.31 2.58 -0.95
N PRO A 86 -1.79 2.23 0.24
CA PRO A 86 -1.76 0.84 0.67
C PRO A 86 -3.16 0.25 0.90
N LEU A 87 -4.17 1.06 1.19
CA LEU A 87 -5.56 0.57 1.27
C LEU A 87 -6.10 0.17 -0.11
N ILE A 88 -5.91 1.02 -1.13
CA ILE A 88 -6.29 0.73 -2.52
C ILE A 88 -5.58 -0.54 -3.00
N GLN A 89 -4.27 -0.59 -2.81
CA GLN A 89 -3.45 -1.73 -3.21
C GLN A 89 -3.88 -3.01 -2.48
N ALA A 90 -4.13 -2.97 -1.17
CA ALA A 90 -4.60 -4.15 -0.44
C ALA A 90 -5.94 -4.67 -0.98
N LEU A 91 -6.91 -3.80 -1.22
CA LEU A 91 -8.20 -4.17 -1.79
C LEU A 91 -8.05 -4.79 -3.19
N ALA A 92 -7.27 -4.15 -4.06
CA ALA A 92 -6.97 -4.68 -5.39
C ALA A 92 -6.29 -6.05 -5.33
N TRP A 93 -5.36 -6.26 -4.39
CA TRP A 93 -4.68 -7.54 -4.21
C TRP A 93 -5.60 -8.67 -3.76
N GLY A 94 -6.61 -8.36 -2.94
CA GLY A 94 -7.65 -9.33 -2.61
C GLY A 94 -8.46 -9.72 -3.85
N SER A 95 -8.89 -8.72 -4.62
CA SER A 95 -9.66 -8.91 -5.85
C SER A 95 -8.90 -9.73 -6.90
N LEU A 96 -7.60 -9.44 -7.13
CA LEU A 96 -6.72 -10.23 -8.01
C LEU A 96 -6.65 -11.71 -7.61
N ARG A 97 -6.77 -11.99 -6.32
CA ARG A 97 -6.72 -13.34 -5.75
C ARG A 97 -8.11 -13.98 -5.56
N GLY A 98 -9.17 -13.33 -6.01
CA GLY A 98 -10.53 -13.83 -5.92
C GLY A 98 -11.09 -13.89 -4.51
N PHE A 99 -10.64 -13.03 -3.60
CA PHE A 99 -11.20 -12.94 -2.24
C PHE A 99 -11.50 -11.50 -1.82
N GLU A 100 -12.44 -11.36 -0.89
CA GLU A 100 -12.74 -10.09 -0.24
C GLU A 100 -12.10 -10.03 1.13
N TRP A 101 -11.61 -8.84 1.47
CA TRP A 101 -11.02 -8.65 2.78
C TRP A 101 -12.07 -8.37 3.85
N GLU A 102 -11.92 -9.04 5.00
CA GLU A 102 -12.50 -8.52 6.22
C GLU A 102 -11.81 -7.20 6.62
N LYS A 103 -12.62 -6.21 7.05
CA LYS A 103 -12.11 -4.92 7.53
C LYS A 103 -11.02 -5.05 8.59
N LYS A 104 -11.16 -6.00 9.52
CA LYS A 104 -10.18 -6.28 10.58
C LYS A 104 -8.83 -6.71 10.00
N ALA A 105 -8.85 -7.51 8.94
CA ALA A 105 -7.65 -7.98 8.26
C ALA A 105 -6.97 -6.84 7.47
N LEU A 106 -7.74 -5.98 6.77
CA LEU A 106 -7.19 -4.76 6.16
C LEU A 106 -6.53 -3.84 7.19
N VAL A 107 -7.18 -3.59 8.33
CA VAL A 107 -6.59 -2.79 9.41
C VAL A 107 -5.29 -3.42 9.92
N LYS A 108 -5.20 -4.75 10.02
CA LYS A 108 -3.97 -5.44 10.39
C LYS A 108 -2.87 -5.19 9.35
N THR A 109 -3.18 -5.29 8.06
CA THR A 109 -2.27 -5.02 6.94
C THR A 109 -1.78 -3.57 6.95
N LEU A 110 -2.68 -2.58 7.07
CA LEU A 110 -2.30 -1.17 7.14
C LEU A 110 -1.41 -0.88 8.35
N ARG A 111 -1.72 -1.49 9.51
CA ARG A 111 -0.86 -1.37 10.71
C ARG A 111 0.51 -2.01 10.52
N GLN A 112 0.65 -3.01 9.65
CA GLN A 112 1.96 -3.56 9.31
C GLN A 112 2.78 -2.56 8.50
N VAL A 113 2.20 -1.95 7.47
CA VAL A 113 2.82 -0.87 6.69
C VAL A 113 3.25 0.28 7.60
N ILE A 114 2.35 0.75 8.48
CA ILE A 114 2.63 1.83 9.44
C ILE A 114 3.83 1.52 10.33
N ARG A 115 3.92 0.30 10.89
CA ARG A 115 5.04 -0.08 11.76
C ARG A 115 6.40 -0.06 11.07
N LYS A 116 6.40 -0.20 9.74
CA LYS A 116 7.61 -0.18 8.90
C LYS A 116 7.89 1.20 8.31
N THR A 117 6.99 2.16 8.50
CA THR A 117 7.11 3.53 7.98
C THR A 117 7.73 4.42 9.05
N ASN A 118 8.93 4.97 8.84
CA ASN A 118 9.60 5.79 9.86
C ASN A 118 8.84 7.08 10.14
N GLY A 119 8.21 7.67 9.11
CA GLY A 119 7.37 8.85 9.24
C GLY A 119 6.10 8.66 10.08
N LEU A 120 5.70 7.41 10.38
CA LEU A 120 4.45 7.11 11.08
C LEU A 120 4.68 6.38 12.40
N LYS A 121 4.15 6.94 13.49
CA LYS A 121 4.14 6.28 14.80
C LYS A 121 2.84 5.50 14.97
N ASN A 122 2.89 4.16 14.97
CA ASN A 122 1.69 3.31 15.12
C ASN A 122 0.83 3.68 16.35
N GLY A 123 1.43 4.13 17.46
CA GLY A 123 0.68 4.61 18.64
C GLY A 123 -0.20 5.84 18.37
N ARG A 124 0.23 6.74 17.47
CA ARG A 124 -0.52 7.95 17.08
C ARG A 124 -1.59 7.65 16.03
N VAL A 125 -1.33 6.70 15.12
CA VAL A 125 -2.27 6.35 14.04
C VAL A 125 -3.39 5.42 14.54
N ARG A 126 -3.06 4.47 15.43
CA ARG A 126 -3.98 3.41 15.89
C ARG A 126 -5.37 3.89 16.35
N PRO A 127 -5.52 5.00 17.11
CA PRO A 127 -6.82 5.48 17.57
C PRO A 127 -7.81 5.77 16.43
N TYR A 128 -7.33 6.23 15.27
CA TYR A 128 -8.18 6.63 14.15
C TYR A 128 -8.74 5.45 13.34
N PHE A 129 -8.25 4.22 13.57
CA PHE A 129 -8.88 3.00 13.04
C PHE A 129 -10.11 2.55 13.86
N LYS A 130 -10.24 3.02 15.10
CA LYS A 130 -11.30 2.60 16.03
C LYS A 130 -12.50 3.54 16.07
N GLN A 131 -12.38 4.73 15.48
CA GLN A 131 -13.49 5.66 15.42
C GLN A 131 -14.53 5.10 14.45
N THR A 132 -15.57 4.48 14.99
CA THR A 132 -16.87 4.37 14.32
C THR A 132 -17.37 5.81 14.11
N PRO A 133 -18.04 6.15 13.01
CA PRO A 133 -18.66 7.47 12.90
C PRO A 133 -19.54 7.67 14.14
N THR A 134 -19.24 8.67 14.95
CA THR A 134 -20.21 9.20 15.89
C THR A 134 -21.40 9.59 15.01
N ARG A 135 -22.54 8.88 15.15
CA ARG A 135 -23.80 9.34 14.57
C ARG A 135 -23.97 10.78 15.05
N MET A 136 -23.82 11.74 14.14
CA MET A 136 -24.35 13.08 14.39
C MET A 136 -25.86 12.89 14.35
N LEU A 137 -26.46 12.99 15.54
CA LEU A 137 -27.89 13.19 15.72
C LEU A 137 -28.29 14.55 15.15
#